data_AF-A0A966BTR2-F1
#
_entry.id   AF-A0A966BTR2-F1
#
_cell.length_a   1.000
_cell.length_b   1.000
_cell.length_c   1.000
_cell.angle_alpha   90.00
_cell.angle_beta   90.00
_cell.angle_gamma   90.00
#
_symmetry.space_group_name_H-M   'P 1'
#
loop_
_entity.id
_entity.type
_entity.pdbx_description
1 polymer ?
#
loop_
_entity_poly.entity_id
_entity_poly.type
_entity_poly.pdbx_seq_one_letter_code
_entity_poly.pdbx_strand_id
1 'polypeptide(L)'
;MRGAFPSDESELKAALKACDREPVHIPGAIQPHGALVAMDEQLQHVRQVSANLEPILGVPVRDALAMTPEQLFTRRWLKQIRARLDSPRRDGTLIVSLRAGGLAR
;
A
#
# COMPACT_ATOMS: atom_id res chain seq x y z
N MET A 1 4.40 15.21 -13.90
CA MET A 1 3.50 15.32 -15.05
C MET A 1 2.83 16.68 -15.02
N ARG A 2 3.07 17.56 -15.98
CA ARG A 2 2.18 18.70 -16.24
C ARG A 2 1.19 18.22 -17.30
N GLY A 3 -0.04 17.96 -16.91
CA GLY A 3 -1.12 17.86 -17.90
C GLY A 3 -1.41 19.27 -18.39
N ALA A 4 -1.43 19.48 -19.71
CA ALA A 4 -1.96 20.71 -20.27
C ALA A 4 -3.44 20.80 -19.90
N PHE A 5 -3.89 21.96 -19.43
CA PHE A 5 -5.32 22.21 -19.25
C PHE A 5 -6.00 22.24 -20.62
N PRO A 6 -7.17 21.61 -20.79
CA PRO A 6 -7.88 21.62 -22.07
C PRO A 6 -8.20 23.06 -22.47
N SER A 7 -7.89 23.40 -23.72
CA SER A 7 -8.01 24.75 -24.30
C SER A 7 -9.33 24.96 -25.03
N ASP A 8 -10.07 23.88 -25.33
CA ASP A 8 -11.39 23.89 -25.92
C ASP A 8 -12.32 22.77 -25.38
N GLU A 9 -13.59 22.82 -25.79
CA GLU A 9 -14.66 21.90 -25.33
C GLU A 9 -14.45 20.44 -25.79
N SER A 10 -13.84 20.23 -26.96
CA SER A 10 -13.55 18.90 -27.47
C SER A 10 -12.44 18.23 -26.66
N GLU A 11 -11.37 18.96 -26.34
CA GLU A 11 -10.30 18.51 -25.46
C GLU A 11 -10.82 18.17 -24.06
N LEU A 12 -11.71 19.00 -23.50
CA LEU A 12 -12.35 18.72 -22.22
C LEU A 12 -13.19 17.44 -22.26
N LYS A 13 -13.99 17.24 -23.31
CA LYS A 13 -14.83 16.04 -23.47
C LYS A 13 -13.98 14.76 -23.60
N ALA A 14 -12.85 14.86 -24.29
CA ALA A 14 -11.88 13.76 -24.39
C ALA A 14 -11.22 13.44 -23.04
N ALA A 15 -10.83 14.47 -22.28
CA ALA A 15 -10.25 14.31 -20.94
C ALA A 15 -11.23 13.64 -19.96
N LEU A 16 -12.50 14.08 -19.93
CA LEU A 16 -13.53 13.47 -19.07
C LEU A 16 -13.74 11.98 -19.41
N LYS A 17 -13.75 11.64 -20.69
CA LYS A 17 -13.87 10.23 -21.14
C LYS A 17 -12.64 9.40 -20.75
N ALA A 18 -11.46 10.00 -20.63
CA ALA A 18 -10.27 9.34 -20.12
C ALA A 18 -10.35 9.13 -18.60
N CYS A 19 -10.76 10.15 -17.83
CA CYS A 19 -10.97 10.04 -16.38
C CYS A 19 -11.99 8.94 -16.01
N ASP A 20 -13.09 8.85 -16.76
CA ASP A 20 -14.15 7.85 -16.55
C ASP A 20 -13.66 6.40 -16.77
N ARG A 21 -12.60 6.23 -17.57
CA ARG A 21 -12.02 4.91 -17.90
C ARG A 21 -10.79 4.58 -17.06
N GLU A 22 -10.31 5.51 -16.23
CA GLU A 22 -9.11 5.28 -15.43
C GLU A 22 -9.39 4.24 -14.34
N PRO A 23 -8.56 3.19 -14.20
CA PRO A 23 -8.70 2.20 -13.15
C PRO A 23 -8.19 2.75 -11.80
N VAL A 24 -8.87 3.76 -11.26
CA VAL A 24 -8.50 4.43 -9.99
C VAL A 24 -8.52 3.47 -8.79
N HIS A 25 -9.19 2.32 -8.90
CA HIS A 25 -9.26 1.28 -7.88
C HIS A 25 -8.06 0.32 -7.90
N ILE A 26 -7.21 0.36 -8.92
CA ILE A 26 -5.97 -0.45 -9.05
C ILE A 26 -4.85 0.43 -9.61
N PRO A 27 -4.44 1.50 -8.89
CA PRO A 27 -3.50 2.48 -9.42
C PRO A 27 -2.08 1.93 -9.63
N GLY A 28 -1.76 0.73 -9.13
CA GLY A 28 -0.44 0.10 -9.23
C GLY A 28 0.65 0.77 -8.37
N ALA A 29 0.33 1.86 -7.67
CA ALA A 29 1.21 2.61 -6.80
C ALA A 29 0.49 3.12 -5.56
N ILE A 30 1.25 3.50 -4.54
CA ILE A 30 0.76 4.14 -3.32
C ILE A 30 1.34 5.56 -3.18
N GLN A 31 0.71 6.39 -2.35
CA GLN A 31 1.34 7.65 -1.92
C GLN A 31 2.59 7.37 -1.07
N PRO A 32 3.63 8.23 -1.12
CA PRO A 32 4.94 7.93 -0.54
C PRO A 32 5.01 8.08 0.99
N HIS A 33 3.93 8.51 1.65
CA HIS A 33 3.90 8.80 3.10
C HIS A 33 3.89 7.55 4.00
N GLY A 34 3.74 6.36 3.42
CA GLY A 34 3.75 5.09 4.13
C GLY A 34 4.23 3.96 3.23
N ALA A 35 4.30 2.75 3.77
CA ALA A 35 4.57 1.53 3.02
C ALA A 35 3.32 0.63 2.99
N LEU A 36 3.20 -0.17 1.94
CA LEU A 36 2.16 -1.19 1.81
C LEU A 36 2.80 -2.57 1.80
N VAL A 37 2.19 -3.50 2.55
CA VAL A 37 2.51 -4.92 2.53
C VAL A 37 1.20 -5.70 2.43
N ALA A 38 1.04 -6.46 1.35
CA ALA A 38 -0.10 -7.36 1.15
C ALA A 38 0.35 -8.81 1.40
N MET A 39 -0.48 -9.58 2.08
CA MET A 39 -0.18 -10.96 2.50
C MET A 39 -1.41 -11.83 2.31
N ASP A 40 -1.24 -13.15 2.34
CA ASP A 40 -2.39 -14.07 2.41
C ASP A 40 -3.08 -14.04 3.78
N GLU A 41 -4.34 -14.48 3.83
CA GLU A 41 -5.17 -14.49 5.04
C GLU A 41 -4.60 -15.40 6.14
N GLN A 42 -3.82 -16.42 5.76
CA GLN A 42 -3.18 -17.37 6.67
C GLN A 42 -1.89 -16.82 7.28
N LEU A 43 -1.45 -15.63 6.85
CA LEU A 43 -0.19 -14.99 7.21
C LEU A 43 1.03 -15.87 6.92
N GLN A 44 1.02 -16.59 5.80
CA GLN A 44 2.11 -17.47 5.39
C GLN A 44 3.06 -16.80 4.39
N HIS A 45 2.52 -16.02 3.45
CA HIS A 45 3.30 -15.41 2.37
C HIS A 45 3.03 -13.91 2.25
N VAL A 46 4.10 -13.14 2.07
CA VAL A 46 4.03 -11.78 1.54
C VAL A 46 3.77 -11.86 0.03
N ARG A 47 2.73 -11.20 -0.45
CA ARG A 47 2.28 -11.22 -1.86
C ARG A 47 2.74 -10.00 -2.63
N GLN A 48 2.76 -8.85 -1.96
CA GLN A 48 3.16 -7.58 -2.57
C GLN A 48 3.72 -6.66 -1.51
N VAL A 49 4.68 -5.82 -1.90
CA VAL A 49 5.17 -4.71 -1.10
C VAL A 49 5.29 -3.45 -1.96
N SER A 50 5.19 -2.28 -1.34
CA SER A 50 5.44 -1.02 -2.04
C SER A 50 6.93 -0.82 -2.34
N ALA A 51 7.22 -0.05 -3.39
CA ALA A 51 8.61 0.22 -3.80
C ALA A 51 9.44 0.97 -2.74
N ASN A 52 8.79 1.73 -1.85
CA ASN A 52 9.40 2.48 -0.76
C ASN A 52 9.44 1.71 0.57
N LEU A 53 9.31 0.38 0.56
CA LEU A 53 9.34 -0.43 1.78
C LEU A 53 10.64 -0.23 2.57
N GLU A 54 11.78 -0.29 1.88
CA GLU A 54 13.11 -0.27 2.49
C GLU A 54 13.39 0.98 3.33
N PRO A 55 13.17 2.22 2.86
CA PRO A 55 13.38 3.41 3.69
C PRO A 55 12.42 3.50 4.90
N ILE A 56 11.36 2.70 4.96
CA ILE A 56 10.35 2.73 6.05
C ILE A 56 10.56 1.59 7.05
N LEU A 57 10.77 0.36 6.57
CA LEU A 57 10.93 -0.84 7.41
C LEU A 57 12.38 -1.31 7.54
N GLY A 58 13.32 -0.76 6.77
CA GLY A 58 14.72 -1.19 6.75
C GLY A 58 14.94 -2.55 6.09
N VAL A 59 13.97 -3.05 5.32
CA VAL A 59 14.03 -4.35 4.65
C VAL A 59 13.97 -4.16 3.14
N PRO A 60 14.94 -4.67 2.37
CA PRO A 60 14.89 -4.63 0.91
C PRO A 60 13.63 -5.30 0.37
N VAL A 61 13.05 -4.73 -0.69
CA VAL A 61 11.81 -5.23 -1.32
C VAL A 61 11.92 -6.71 -1.71
N ARG A 62 13.05 -7.11 -2.29
CA ARG A 62 13.30 -8.49 -2.73
C ARG A 62 13.28 -9.47 -1.55
N ASP A 63 13.88 -9.08 -0.43
CA ASP A 63 13.97 -9.92 0.76
C ASP A 63 12.61 -10.03 1.44
N ALA A 64 11.88 -8.91 1.55
CA ALA A 64 10.53 -8.91 2.11
C ALA A 64 9.56 -9.82 1.35
N LEU A 65 9.68 -9.92 0.02
CA LEU A 65 8.87 -10.84 -0.80
C LEU A 65 9.23 -12.31 -0.59
N ALA A 66 10.43 -12.61 -0.08
CA ALA A 66 10.87 -13.97 0.23
C ALA A 66 10.62 -14.37 1.70
N MET A 67 10.27 -13.40 2.55
CA MET A 67 10.01 -13.61 3.96
C MET A 67 8.56 -14.05 4.22
N THR A 68 8.37 -14.78 5.31
CA THR A 68 7.04 -14.94 5.90
C THR A 68 6.64 -13.68 6.68
N PRO A 69 5.33 -13.42 6.85
CA PRO A 69 4.86 -12.36 7.73
C PRO A 69 5.44 -12.42 9.15
N GLU A 70 5.72 -13.64 9.66
CA GLU A 70 6.35 -13.86 10.97
C GLU A 70 7.79 -13.37 11.06
N GLN A 71 8.53 -13.39 9.94
CA GLN A 71 9.88 -12.86 9.85
C GLN A 71 9.87 -11.34 9.67
N LEU A 72 8.89 -10.80 8.95
CA LEU A 72 8.81 -9.37 8.61
C LEU A 72 8.26 -8.52 9.76
N PHE A 73 7.35 -9.05 10.58
CA PHE A 73 6.68 -8.31 11.64
C PHE A 73 6.93 -8.89 13.02
N THR A 74 6.89 -8.03 14.05
CA THR A 74 6.98 -8.52 15.43
C THR A 74 5.73 -9.28 15.83
N ARG A 75 5.86 -10.20 16.80
CA ARG A 75 4.73 -10.98 17.35
C ARG A 75 3.55 -10.10 17.81
N ARG A 76 3.82 -8.90 18.32
CA ARG A 76 2.78 -7.94 18.74
C ARG A 76 1.88 -7.55 17.56
N TRP A 77 2.49 -7.25 16.42
CA TRP A 77 1.78 -6.83 15.21
C TRP A 77 0.99 -7.97 14.59
N LEU A 78 1.58 -9.15 14.50
CA LEU A 78 0.90 -10.34 13.97
C LEU A 78 -0.32 -10.71 14.81
N LYS A 79 -0.23 -10.58 16.14
CA LYS A 79 -1.38 -10.78 17.03
C LYS A 79 -2.51 -9.78 16.75
N GLN A 80 -2.19 -8.51 16.47
CA GLN A 80 -3.19 -7.49 16.12
C GLN A 80 -3.83 -7.76 14.77
N ILE A 81 -3.02 -8.15 13.76
CA ILE A 81 -3.51 -8.52 12.43
C ILE A 81 -4.46 -9.72 12.54
N ARG A 82 -4.05 -10.78 13.25
CA ARG A 82 -4.87 -12.00 13.45
C ARG A 82 -6.21 -11.67 14.11
N ALA A 83 -6.20 -10.89 15.19
CA ALA A 83 -7.42 -10.48 15.90
C ALA A 83 -8.40 -9.69 15.01
N ARG A 84 -7.89 -8.96 14.01
CA ARG A 84 -8.71 -8.23 13.03
C ARG A 84 -9.29 -9.17 11.96
N LEU A 85 -8.49 -10.11 11.46
CA LEU A 85 -8.95 -11.13 10.50
C LEU A 85 -10.03 -12.05 11.09
N ASP A 86 -9.92 -12.37 12.38
CA ASP A 86 -10.89 -13.20 13.11
C ASP A 86 -12.18 -12.44 13.48
N SER A 87 -12.22 -11.12 13.26
CA SER A 87 -13.38 -10.31 13.61
C SER A 87 -14.54 -10.48 12.61
N PRO A 88 -15.81 -10.38 13.06
CA PRO A 88 -16.98 -10.56 12.18
C PRO A 88 -17.05 -9.55 11.03
N ARG A 89 -16.39 -8.39 11.18
CA ARG A 89 -16.21 -7.39 10.14
C ARG A 89 -14.78 -7.48 9.63
N ARG A 90 -14.58 -8.28 8.59
CA ARG A 90 -13.29 -8.38 7.90
C ARG A 90 -13.07 -7.12 7.07
N ASP A 91 -12.57 -6.07 7.72
CA ASP A 91 -12.05 -4.92 6.98
C ASP A 91 -10.78 -5.38 6.27
N GLY A 92 -10.78 -5.38 4.93
CA GLY A 92 -9.63 -5.83 4.11
C GLY A 92 -8.39 -4.93 4.21
N THR A 93 -8.34 -4.03 5.19
CA THR A 93 -7.23 -3.10 5.42
C THR A 93 -7.04 -2.87 6.91
N LEU A 94 -5.85 -3.17 7.40
CA LEU A 94 -5.40 -2.72 8.72
C LEU A 94 -4.49 -1.50 8.54
N ILE A 95 -4.99 -0.32 8.89
CA ILE A 95 -4.16 0.88 8.98
C ILE A 95 -3.50 0.88 10.35
N VAL A 96 -2.17 0.86 10.37
CA VAL A 96 -1.42 1.06 11.61
C VAL A 96 -0.48 2.24 11.45
N SER A 97 -0.70 3.24 12.29
CA SER A 97 0.17 4.42 12.36
C SER A 97 1.30 4.15 13.35
N LEU A 98 2.51 3.96 12.82
CA LEU A 98 3.73 3.99 13.62
C LEU A 98 4.15 5.46 13.79
N ARG A 99 4.23 5.93 15.04
CA ARG A 99 5.05 7.11 15.32
C ARG A 99 6.51 6.65 15.29
N ALA A 100 7.15 6.74 14.13
CA ALA A 100 8.60 6.71 14.09
C ALA A 100 9.09 7.94 14.86
N GLY A 101 9.75 7.74 16.01
CA GLY A 101 10.51 8.82 16.64
C GLY A 101 11.52 9.30 15.61
N GLY A 102 11.35 10.53 15.13
CA GLY A 102 12.07 11.00 13.96
C GLY A 102 13.59 10.92 14.17
N LEU A 103 14.28 10.21 13.28
CA LEU A 103 15.60 10.68 12.88
C LEU A 103 15.34 11.81 11.89
N ALA A 104 15.38 13.03 12.43
CA ALA A 104 15.45 14.24 11.64
C ALA A 104 16.58 14.06 10.61
N ARG A 105 16.26 14.27 9.34
CA ARG A 105 17.24 14.70 8.34
C ARG A 105 17.27 16.21 8.32
#